data_AF-M1C101-F1
#
_entry.id   AF-M1C101-F1
#
_cell.length_a   1.000
_cell.length_b   1.000
_cell.length_c   1.000
_cell.angle_alpha   90.00
_cell.angle_beta   90.00
_cell.angle_gamma   90.00
#
_symmetry.space_group_name_H-M   'P 1'
#
loop_
_entity.id
_entity.type
_entity.pdbx_description
1 polymer ?
#
loop_
_entity_poly.entity_id
_entity_poly.type
_entity_poly.pdbx_seq_one_letter_code
_entity_poly.pdbx_strand_id
1 'polypeptide(L)'
;MQNAAYLAKQGLGVTDAVSDALSTAGYNNQTAKKVMIQSNDSSVLEEFKKSSYELVYLVDEDISDIKNSTLLEIKTFAKSVVITKNSVFPSEGAFIIGQTNVVQKLQSANLPVYVRLFNNEFVSQAWDFFSDSSTELNNYVLGAGVDGLVTEYPGTAARYRRNRCLAYKDLPSYMSPVQPGSLLGLMTVQSMPPVEPPNPVLDVSDVTEPPLPPVAKINPSNDNGSTARPPTTAPNGQSSIVASILMSSVAVLLAIFMVY
;
A
#
# COMPACT_ATOMS: atom_id res chain seq x y z
N MET A 1 -5.77 -4.72 7.45
CA MET A 1 -5.93 -4.54 8.90
C MET A 1 -4.54 -4.43 9.47
N GLN A 2 -4.37 -3.54 10.44
CA GLN A 2 -3.10 -3.28 11.11
C GLN A 2 -3.43 -3.09 12.60
N ASN A 3 -2.51 -3.49 13.47
CA ASN A 3 -2.59 -3.24 14.91
C ASN A 3 -3.78 -3.94 15.61
N ALA A 4 -4.29 -5.05 15.06
CA ALA A 4 -5.48 -5.72 15.61
C ALA A 4 -5.24 -6.22 17.05
N ALA A 5 -4.06 -6.78 17.33
CA ALA A 5 -3.70 -7.24 18.67
C ALA A 5 -3.65 -6.11 19.71
N TYR A 6 -3.20 -4.92 19.30
CA TYR A 6 -3.22 -3.73 20.15
C TYR A 6 -4.67 -3.28 20.41
N LEU A 7 -5.49 -3.19 19.37
CA LEU A 7 -6.89 -2.76 19.47
C LEU A 7 -7.73 -3.73 20.32
N ALA A 8 -7.49 -5.04 20.23
CA ALA A 8 -8.13 -6.03 21.08
C ALA A 8 -7.85 -5.78 22.56
N LYS A 9 -6.61 -5.40 22.93
CA LYS A 9 -6.27 -5.00 24.31
C LYS A 9 -6.97 -3.71 24.76
N GLN A 10 -7.34 -2.85 23.81
CA GLN A 10 -8.16 -1.65 24.04
C GLN A 10 -9.66 -1.94 23.97
N GLY A 11 -10.08 -3.21 24.01
CA GLY A 11 -11.50 -3.60 23.96
C GLY A 11 -12.15 -3.43 22.58
N LEU A 12 -11.36 -3.26 21.52
CA LEU A 12 -11.82 -3.10 20.15
C LEU A 12 -11.51 -4.37 19.33
N GLY A 13 -12.53 -5.21 19.14
CA GLY A 13 -12.46 -6.41 18.29
C GLY A 13 -12.63 -6.08 16.82
N VAL A 14 -11.53 -5.74 16.14
CA VAL A 14 -11.58 -5.36 14.71
C VAL A 14 -12.00 -6.52 13.81
N THR A 15 -11.53 -7.73 14.10
CA THR A 15 -11.84 -8.93 13.30
C THR A 15 -13.34 -9.25 13.32
N ASP A 16 -13.94 -9.24 14.50
CA ASP A 16 -15.38 -9.45 14.69
C ASP A 16 -16.19 -8.34 14.02
N ALA A 17 -15.81 -7.08 14.22
CA ALA A 17 -16.50 -5.93 13.62
C ALA A 17 -16.47 -5.98 12.08
N VAL A 18 -15.32 -6.33 11.49
CA VAL A 18 -15.19 -6.49 10.03
C VAL A 18 -16.01 -7.68 9.53
N SER A 19 -15.96 -8.81 10.23
CA SER A 19 -16.73 -10.00 9.87
C SER A 19 -18.25 -9.73 9.89
N ASP A 20 -18.74 -9.07 10.95
CA ASP A 20 -20.15 -8.70 11.10
C ASP A 20 -20.60 -7.70 10.03
N ALA A 21 -19.78 -6.68 9.76
CA ALA A 21 -20.07 -5.69 8.72
C ALA A 21 -20.15 -6.32 7.32
N LEU A 22 -19.21 -7.21 6.98
CA LEU A 22 -19.20 -7.91 5.70
C LEU A 22 -20.37 -8.89 5.58
N SER A 23 -20.72 -9.57 6.66
CA SER A 23 -21.89 -10.46 6.73
C SER A 23 -23.20 -9.69 6.54
N THR A 24 -23.37 -8.58 7.27
CA THR A 24 -24.54 -7.70 7.20
C THR A 24 -24.71 -7.08 5.82
N ALA A 25 -23.61 -6.73 5.15
CA ALA A 25 -23.63 -6.25 3.76
C ALA A 25 -23.87 -7.37 2.73
N GLY A 26 -23.99 -8.63 3.15
CA GLY A 26 -24.32 -9.77 2.30
C GLY A 26 -23.14 -10.37 1.52
N TYR A 27 -21.89 -9.95 1.81
CA TYR A 27 -20.70 -10.44 1.09
C TYR A 27 -20.36 -11.89 1.39
N ASN A 28 -20.87 -12.48 2.48
CA ASN A 28 -20.68 -13.91 2.78
C ASN A 28 -21.35 -14.83 1.75
N ASN A 29 -22.46 -14.39 1.14
CA ASN A 29 -23.32 -15.21 0.28
C ASN A 29 -23.27 -14.82 -1.21
N GLN A 30 -22.64 -13.69 -1.54
CA GLN A 30 -22.54 -13.19 -2.91
C GLN A 30 -21.23 -13.62 -3.56
N THR A 31 -21.32 -14.36 -4.67
CA THR A 31 -20.16 -14.80 -5.47
C THR A 31 -19.77 -13.82 -6.58
N ALA A 32 -20.61 -12.81 -6.86
CA ALA A 32 -20.40 -11.88 -7.98
C ALA A 32 -19.25 -10.89 -7.74
N LYS A 33 -18.90 -10.61 -6.48
CA LYS A 33 -17.81 -9.70 -6.12
C LYS A 33 -16.81 -10.43 -5.25
N LYS A 34 -15.56 -10.45 -5.71
CA LYS A 34 -14.43 -10.97 -4.93
C LYS A 34 -14.08 -9.95 -3.83
N VAL A 35 -14.11 -10.39 -2.58
CA VAL A 35 -13.65 -9.60 -1.43
C VAL A 35 -12.26 -10.10 -1.02
N MET A 36 -11.33 -9.17 -0.86
CA MET A 36 -9.97 -9.43 -0.43
C MET A 36 -9.74 -8.80 0.94
N ILE A 37 -9.35 -9.59 1.92
CA ILE A 37 -8.99 -9.14 3.27
C ILE A 37 -7.48 -9.07 3.36
N GLN A 38 -6.94 -7.85 3.42
CA GLN A 38 -5.52 -7.63 3.56
C GLN A 38 -5.11 -7.43 5.02
N SER A 39 -3.99 -8.00 5.46
CA SER A 39 -3.37 -7.72 6.76
C SER A 39 -1.85 -7.92 6.68
N ASN A 40 -1.09 -7.14 7.45
CA ASN A 40 0.33 -7.41 7.70
C ASN A 40 0.53 -8.39 8.87
N ASP A 41 -0.52 -8.59 9.67
CA ASP A 41 -0.53 -9.53 10.79
C ASP A 41 -1.07 -10.91 10.31
N SER A 42 -0.25 -11.98 10.36
CA SER A 42 -0.67 -13.34 9.97
C SER A 42 -1.72 -13.93 10.92
N SER A 43 -1.61 -13.59 12.21
CA SER A 43 -2.59 -13.95 13.25
C SER A 43 -4.00 -13.44 12.94
N VAL A 44 -4.11 -12.27 12.30
CA VAL A 44 -5.38 -11.70 11.83
C VAL A 44 -5.95 -12.47 10.65
N LEU A 45 -5.12 -12.86 9.69
CA LEU A 45 -5.59 -13.61 8.52
C LEU A 45 -6.11 -15.00 8.91
N GLU A 46 -5.48 -15.63 9.91
CA GLU A 46 -5.93 -16.92 10.45
C GLU A 46 -7.37 -16.88 11.01
N GLU A 47 -7.81 -15.77 11.62
CA GLU A 47 -9.21 -15.61 12.07
C GLU A 47 -10.22 -15.67 10.91
N PHE A 48 -9.82 -15.22 9.71
CA PHE A 48 -10.66 -15.22 8.53
C PHE A 48 -10.49 -16.47 7.64
N LYS A 49 -9.69 -17.45 8.05
CA LYS A 49 -9.39 -18.64 7.24
C LYS A 49 -10.58 -19.51 6.89
N LYS A 50 -11.63 -19.47 7.73
CA LYS A 50 -12.91 -20.18 7.50
C LYS A 50 -13.89 -19.38 6.63
N SER A 51 -13.57 -18.13 6.30
CA SER A 51 -14.41 -17.31 5.43
C SER A 51 -14.25 -17.68 3.95
N SER A 52 -15.15 -17.19 3.11
CA SER A 52 -15.06 -17.31 1.65
C SER A 52 -14.20 -16.23 1.01
N TYR A 53 -13.58 -15.36 1.81
CA TYR A 53 -12.81 -14.21 1.33
C TYR A 53 -11.38 -14.61 0.95
N GLU A 54 -10.80 -13.87 0.02
CA GLU A 54 -9.40 -14.04 -0.33
C GLU A 54 -8.52 -13.31 0.69
N LEU A 55 -7.63 -14.04 1.34
CA LEU A 55 -6.72 -13.51 2.34
C LEU A 55 -5.44 -13.04 1.67
N VAL A 56 -5.05 -11.79 1.93
CA VAL A 56 -3.91 -11.12 1.30
C VAL A 56 -2.92 -10.71 2.37
N TYR A 57 -1.72 -11.28 2.30
CA TYR A 57 -0.64 -10.89 3.23
C TYR A 57 0.05 -9.64 2.73
N LEU A 58 0.21 -8.64 3.60
CA LEU A 58 0.97 -7.43 3.32
C LEU A 58 2.38 -7.56 3.89
N VAL A 59 3.38 -7.63 3.02
CA VAL A 59 4.78 -7.38 3.39
C VAL A 59 4.98 -5.87 3.32
N ASP A 60 4.99 -5.23 4.48
CA ASP A 60 5.10 -3.77 4.57
C ASP A 60 6.55 -3.27 4.45
N GLU A 61 7.50 -4.14 4.75
CA GLU A 61 8.93 -3.83 4.66
C GLU A 61 9.45 -4.01 3.23
N ASP A 62 10.47 -3.24 2.90
CA ASP A 62 11.23 -3.43 1.67
C ASP A 62 12.11 -4.67 1.81
N ILE A 63 11.97 -5.64 0.91
CA ILE A 63 12.71 -6.91 0.96
C ILE A 63 13.52 -7.12 -0.30
N SER A 64 14.72 -7.69 -0.16
CA SER A 64 15.57 -8.07 -1.30
C SER A 64 15.27 -9.48 -1.80
N ASP A 65 14.82 -10.37 -0.91
CA ASP A 65 14.55 -11.77 -1.22
C ASP A 65 13.59 -12.43 -0.22
N ILE A 66 13.11 -13.65 -0.55
CA ILE A 66 12.27 -14.49 0.31
C ILE A 66 12.84 -15.91 0.36
N LYS A 67 12.93 -16.50 1.56
CA LYS A 67 13.31 -17.91 1.75
C LYS A 67 12.17 -18.85 1.36
N ASN A 68 12.52 -20.03 0.84
CA ASN A 68 11.51 -21.03 0.43
C ASN A 68 10.63 -21.50 1.60
N SER A 69 11.18 -21.63 2.81
CA SER A 69 10.42 -21.95 4.01
C SER A 69 9.36 -20.89 4.31
N THR A 70 9.70 -19.62 4.18
CA THR A 70 8.78 -18.49 4.36
C THR A 70 7.65 -18.51 3.34
N LEU A 71 7.93 -18.85 2.07
CA LEU A 71 6.89 -18.99 1.04
C LEU A 71 5.87 -20.09 1.41
N LEU A 72 6.35 -21.21 1.95
CA LEU A 72 5.45 -22.29 2.41
C LEU A 72 4.60 -21.83 3.59
N GLU A 73 5.18 -21.08 4.52
CA GLU A 73 4.47 -20.55 5.68
C GLU A 73 3.36 -19.57 5.26
N ILE A 74 3.67 -18.59 4.40
CA ILE A 74 2.69 -17.61 3.90
C ILE A 74 1.48 -18.29 3.26
N LYS A 75 1.69 -19.39 2.53
CA LYS A 75 0.61 -20.14 1.88
C LYS A 75 -0.38 -20.80 2.84
N THR A 76 -0.01 -20.96 4.11
CA THR A 76 -0.90 -21.56 5.10
C THR A 76 -2.03 -20.62 5.50
N PHE A 77 -1.81 -19.30 5.43
CA PHE A 77 -2.75 -18.27 5.89
C PHE A 77 -3.17 -17.27 4.81
N ALA A 78 -2.45 -17.18 3.69
CA ALA A 78 -2.76 -16.24 2.60
C ALA A 78 -2.84 -16.92 1.23
N LYS A 79 -3.57 -16.26 0.33
CA LYS A 79 -3.75 -16.67 -1.08
C LYS A 79 -3.11 -15.70 -2.06
N SER A 80 -2.75 -14.51 -1.63
CA SER A 80 -2.02 -13.51 -2.42
C SER A 80 -1.17 -12.65 -1.51
N VAL A 81 -0.21 -11.93 -2.08
CA VAL A 81 0.71 -11.07 -1.33
C VAL A 81 0.74 -9.67 -1.92
N VAL A 82 0.76 -8.67 -1.05
CA VAL A 82 1.04 -7.27 -1.41
C VAL A 82 2.45 -6.95 -0.92
N ILE A 83 3.29 -6.42 -1.81
CA ILE A 83 4.67 -5.99 -1.51
C ILE A 83 4.88 -4.52 -1.88
N THR A 84 5.98 -3.94 -1.40
CA THR A 84 6.35 -2.56 -1.71
C THR A 84 6.99 -2.41 -3.10
N LYS A 85 7.01 -1.18 -3.62
CA LYS A 85 7.70 -0.83 -4.87
C LYS A 85 9.19 -1.19 -4.85
N ASN A 86 9.87 -0.90 -3.75
CA ASN A 86 11.30 -1.17 -3.54
C ASN A 86 11.61 -2.66 -3.38
N SER A 87 10.62 -3.49 -3.01
CA SER A 87 10.76 -4.95 -3.02
C SER A 87 10.83 -5.53 -4.44
N VAL A 88 10.50 -4.75 -5.47
CA VAL A 88 10.59 -5.15 -6.89
C VAL A 88 11.76 -4.44 -7.56
N PHE A 89 11.74 -3.11 -7.52
CA PHE A 89 12.78 -2.25 -8.08
C PHE A 89 13.35 -1.41 -6.93
N PRO A 90 14.37 -1.89 -6.22
CA PRO A 90 15.02 -1.11 -5.16
C PRO A 90 15.58 0.18 -5.75
N SER A 91 15.55 1.24 -4.94
CA SER A 91 16.00 2.56 -5.37
C SER A 91 16.84 3.27 -4.30
N GLU A 92 17.85 4.02 -4.75
CA GLU A 92 18.72 4.84 -3.92
C GLU A 92 18.73 6.25 -4.49
N GLY A 93 18.41 7.27 -3.68
CA GLY A 93 18.38 8.66 -4.15
C GLY A 93 17.49 8.89 -5.39
N ALA A 94 16.37 8.17 -5.48
CA ALA A 94 15.43 8.12 -6.62
C ALA A 94 15.94 7.45 -7.91
N PHE A 95 17.08 6.76 -7.88
CA PHE A 95 17.56 5.92 -8.99
C PHE A 95 17.25 4.45 -8.73
N ILE A 96 16.79 3.72 -9.74
CA ILE A 96 16.62 2.27 -9.64
C ILE A 96 17.99 1.60 -9.68
N ILE A 97 18.32 0.81 -8.66
CA ILE A 97 19.61 0.10 -8.58
C ILE A 97 19.57 -1.30 -9.17
N GLY A 98 18.38 -1.83 -9.42
CA GLY A 98 18.20 -3.16 -10.01
C GLY A 98 16.77 -3.65 -9.94
N GLN A 99 16.59 -4.94 -10.18
CA GLN A 99 15.31 -5.65 -10.03
C GLN A 99 15.55 -6.91 -9.19
N THR A 100 14.70 -7.14 -8.19
CA THR A 100 14.75 -8.34 -7.35
C THR A 100 14.05 -9.53 -8.03
N ASN A 101 14.23 -10.72 -7.46
CA ASN A 101 13.50 -11.92 -7.87
C ASN A 101 12.26 -12.23 -7.01
N VAL A 102 11.83 -11.27 -6.18
CA VAL A 102 10.74 -11.46 -5.20
C VAL A 102 9.42 -11.81 -5.89
N VAL A 103 9.08 -11.10 -6.97
CA VAL A 103 7.86 -11.33 -7.74
C VAL A 103 7.84 -12.75 -8.32
N GLN A 104 8.90 -13.16 -8.99
CA GLN A 104 8.98 -14.50 -9.59
C GLN A 104 8.93 -15.59 -8.52
N LYS A 105 9.59 -15.40 -7.37
CA LYS A 105 9.55 -16.38 -6.26
C LYS A 105 8.14 -16.56 -5.71
N LEU A 106 7.43 -15.46 -5.41
CA LEU A 106 6.04 -15.52 -4.96
C LEU A 106 5.12 -16.21 -5.97
N GLN A 107 5.22 -15.83 -7.25
CA GLN A 107 4.42 -16.42 -8.32
C GLN A 107 4.74 -17.91 -8.53
N SER A 108 6.02 -18.32 -8.42
CA SER A 108 6.41 -19.73 -8.49
C SER A 108 5.79 -20.59 -7.36
N ALA A 109 5.43 -19.95 -6.25
CA ALA A 109 4.72 -20.58 -5.14
C ALA A 109 3.19 -20.55 -5.32
N ASN A 110 2.67 -20.06 -6.45
CA ASN A 110 1.26 -19.77 -6.73
C ASN A 110 0.64 -18.71 -5.80
N LEU A 111 1.42 -17.69 -5.44
CA LEU A 111 0.94 -16.50 -4.75
C LEU A 111 0.92 -15.33 -5.76
N PRO A 112 -0.27 -14.88 -6.22
CA PRO A 112 -0.39 -13.65 -6.98
C PRO A 112 0.16 -12.45 -6.20
N VAL A 113 0.86 -11.57 -6.91
CA VAL A 113 1.60 -10.44 -6.33
C VAL A 113 0.97 -9.12 -6.73
N TYR A 114 0.56 -8.36 -5.73
CA TYR A 114 0.14 -6.98 -5.86
C TYR A 114 1.25 -6.06 -5.37
N VAL A 115 1.45 -4.91 -6.01
CA VAL A 115 2.44 -3.94 -5.57
C VAL A 115 1.77 -2.66 -5.08
N ARG A 116 2.26 -2.12 -3.97
CA ARG A 116 1.82 -0.84 -3.39
C ARG A 116 3.01 0.11 -3.15
N LEU A 117 2.82 1.42 -3.06
CA LEU A 117 1.63 2.20 -3.41
C LEU A 117 1.99 3.08 -4.61
N PHE A 118 1.18 3.03 -5.67
CA PHE A 118 1.40 3.84 -6.86
C PHE A 118 0.70 5.18 -6.73
N ASN A 119 1.48 6.25 -6.87
CA ASN A 119 1.04 7.64 -6.76
C ASN A 119 1.41 8.41 -8.02
N ASN A 120 0.71 9.51 -8.33
CA ASN A 120 1.05 10.35 -9.49
C ASN A 120 1.88 11.60 -9.12
N GLU A 121 2.10 11.83 -7.82
CA GLU A 121 2.68 13.08 -7.35
C GLU A 121 4.10 13.26 -7.89
N PHE A 122 4.45 14.51 -8.20
CA PHE A 122 5.79 14.87 -8.64
C PHE A 122 6.81 14.40 -7.58
N VAL A 123 7.90 13.77 -8.03
CA VAL A 123 8.94 13.05 -7.25
C VAL A 123 8.56 11.70 -6.60
N SER A 124 7.38 11.14 -6.87
CA SER A 124 6.99 9.82 -6.32
C SER A 124 7.52 8.60 -7.11
N GLN A 125 7.97 8.82 -8.34
CA GLN A 125 8.59 7.85 -9.24
C GLN A 125 10.11 7.97 -9.20
N ALA A 126 10.80 6.85 -9.39
CA ALA A 126 12.23 6.86 -9.70
C ALA A 126 12.50 7.56 -11.04
N TRP A 127 13.68 8.17 -11.16
CA TRP A 127 14.10 8.91 -12.36
C TRP A 127 14.23 8.02 -13.59
N ASP A 128 14.56 6.73 -13.40
CA ASP A 128 14.60 5.74 -14.48
C ASP A 128 13.24 5.64 -15.20
N PHE A 129 12.13 5.89 -14.50
CA PHE A 129 10.81 5.92 -15.11
C PHE A 129 10.45 7.28 -15.72
N PHE A 130 11.44 8.15 -15.97
CA PHE A 130 11.28 9.53 -16.43
C PHE A 130 10.39 10.37 -15.51
N SER A 131 10.29 9.98 -14.24
CA SER A 131 9.31 10.52 -13.30
C SER A 131 7.85 10.45 -13.80
N ASP A 132 7.53 9.51 -14.69
CA ASP A 132 6.19 9.35 -15.27
C ASP A 132 5.48 8.12 -14.70
N SER A 133 4.30 8.36 -14.14
CA SER A 133 3.45 7.31 -13.57
C SER A 133 3.06 6.21 -14.56
N SER A 134 2.91 6.50 -15.87
CA SER A 134 2.52 5.48 -16.84
C SER A 134 3.70 4.59 -17.23
N THR A 135 4.90 5.16 -17.34
CA THR A 135 6.15 4.42 -17.49
C THR A 135 6.41 3.54 -16.28
N GLU A 136 6.20 4.05 -15.07
CA GLU A 136 6.32 3.25 -13.83
C GLU A 136 5.36 2.06 -13.90
N LEU A 137 4.06 2.29 -14.12
CA LEU A 137 3.07 1.21 -14.27
C LEU A 137 3.47 0.17 -15.33
N ASN A 138 3.99 0.62 -16.47
CA ASN A 138 4.44 -0.25 -17.54
C ASN A 138 5.60 -1.16 -17.11
N ASN A 139 6.56 -0.61 -16.36
CA ASN A 139 7.70 -1.37 -15.84
C ASN A 139 7.28 -2.44 -14.83
N TYR A 140 6.36 -2.13 -13.92
CA TYR A 140 5.87 -3.13 -12.98
C TYR A 140 5.00 -4.20 -13.66
N VAL A 141 4.14 -3.83 -14.60
CA VAL A 141 3.21 -4.77 -15.25
C VAL A 141 3.89 -5.62 -16.34
N LEU A 142 4.61 -5.01 -17.27
CA LEU A 142 5.27 -5.74 -18.38
C LEU A 142 6.69 -6.17 -18.06
N GLY A 143 7.43 -5.39 -17.26
CA GLY A 143 8.81 -5.71 -16.89
C GLY A 143 8.88 -6.73 -15.75
N ALA A 144 8.32 -6.39 -14.60
CA ALA A 144 8.33 -7.27 -13.43
C ALA A 144 7.23 -8.35 -13.46
N GLY A 145 6.16 -8.15 -14.23
CA GLY A 145 5.11 -9.15 -14.40
C GLY A 145 4.17 -9.27 -13.20
N VAL A 146 3.89 -8.17 -12.49
CA VAL A 146 3.02 -8.20 -11.29
C VAL A 146 1.56 -8.48 -11.66
N ASP A 147 0.83 -9.16 -10.78
CA ASP A 147 -0.57 -9.57 -11.01
C ASP A 147 -1.56 -8.43 -10.77
N GLY A 148 -1.18 -7.44 -9.95
CA GLY A 148 -2.02 -6.28 -9.69
C GLY A 148 -1.29 -5.14 -9.00
N LEU A 149 -2.02 -4.04 -8.83
CA LEU A 149 -1.47 -2.77 -8.36
C LEU A 149 -2.44 -2.16 -7.34
N VAL A 150 -1.88 -1.57 -6.29
CA VAL A 150 -2.61 -0.75 -5.32
C VAL A 150 -2.19 0.71 -5.55
N THR A 151 -3.16 1.59 -5.82
CA THR A 151 -2.89 2.98 -6.21
C THR A 151 -3.90 3.93 -5.59
N GLU A 152 -3.43 5.14 -5.25
CA GLU A 152 -4.31 6.27 -4.87
C GLU A 152 -4.87 7.00 -6.10
N TYR A 153 -4.37 6.68 -7.30
CA TYR A 153 -4.71 7.33 -8.56
C TYR A 153 -5.33 6.34 -9.55
N PRO A 154 -6.54 5.82 -9.27
CA PRO A 154 -7.17 4.77 -10.08
C PRO A 154 -7.42 5.21 -11.53
N GLY A 155 -7.55 6.51 -11.80
CA GLY A 155 -7.67 7.04 -13.16
C GLY A 155 -6.46 6.72 -14.03
N THR A 156 -5.25 6.80 -13.47
CA THR A 156 -3.99 6.47 -14.17
C THR A 156 -3.94 4.98 -14.50
N ALA A 157 -4.18 4.13 -13.52
CA ALA A 157 -4.19 2.68 -13.70
C ALA A 157 -5.27 2.24 -14.70
N ALA A 158 -6.47 2.83 -14.63
CA ALA A 158 -7.55 2.56 -15.58
C ALA A 158 -7.18 3.00 -17.00
N ARG A 159 -6.54 4.16 -17.17
CA ARG A 159 -6.04 4.63 -18.47
C ARG A 159 -4.98 3.69 -19.02
N TYR A 160 -3.99 3.31 -18.21
CA TYR A 160 -2.95 2.36 -18.59
C TYR A 160 -3.55 1.01 -19.02
N ARG A 161 -4.46 0.43 -18.22
CA ARG A 161 -5.11 -0.85 -18.53
C ARG A 161 -5.94 -0.81 -19.82
N ARG A 162 -6.52 0.33 -20.16
CA ARG A 162 -7.30 0.54 -21.40
C ARG A 162 -6.43 0.92 -22.59
N ASN A 163 -5.11 1.04 -22.41
CA ASN A 163 -4.18 1.37 -23.48
C ASN A 163 -4.21 0.27 -24.56
N ARG A 164 -4.53 0.66 -25.79
CA ARG A 164 -4.61 -0.26 -26.94
C ARG A 164 -3.27 -0.91 -27.27
N CYS A 165 -2.15 -0.27 -26.92
CA CYS A 165 -0.82 -0.79 -27.18
C CYS A 165 -0.58 -2.13 -26.46
N LEU A 166 -1.22 -2.35 -25.30
CA LEU A 166 -1.11 -3.62 -24.56
C LEU A 166 -1.74 -4.81 -25.30
N ALA A 167 -2.61 -4.55 -26.28
CA ALA A 167 -3.25 -5.60 -27.09
C ALA A 167 -2.49 -5.90 -28.39
N TYR A 168 -1.37 -5.21 -28.65
CA TYR A 168 -0.60 -5.43 -29.87
C TYR A 168 0.22 -6.71 -29.74
N LYS A 169 0.30 -7.49 -30.82
CA LYS A 169 1.14 -8.69 -30.88
C LYS A 169 2.62 -8.32 -30.71
N ASP A 170 3.03 -7.28 -31.43
CA ASP A 170 4.35 -6.69 -31.34
C ASP A 170 4.20 -5.34 -30.63
N LEU A 171 4.70 -5.28 -29.39
CA LEU A 171 4.63 -4.06 -28.58
C LEU A 171 5.44 -2.95 -29.26
N PRO A 172 4.91 -1.72 -29.37
CA PRO A 172 5.68 -0.57 -29.84
C PRO A 172 6.92 -0.35 -28.98
N SER A 173 8.02 0.14 -29.57
CA SER A 173 9.29 0.33 -28.85
C SER A 173 9.19 1.26 -27.63
N TYR A 174 8.26 2.21 -27.62
CA TYR A 174 8.02 3.08 -26.47
C TYR A 174 7.29 2.38 -25.30
N MET A 175 6.72 1.19 -25.52
CA MET A 175 6.13 0.34 -24.48
C MET A 175 7.16 -0.63 -23.90
N SER A 176 8.38 -0.68 -24.41
CA SER A 176 9.43 -1.53 -23.84
C SER A 176 9.73 -1.07 -22.40
N PRO A 177 9.75 -1.96 -21.41
CA PRO A 177 10.17 -1.64 -20.06
C PRO A 177 11.56 -1.00 -20.05
N VAL A 178 11.73 -0.02 -19.19
CA VAL A 178 13.02 0.61 -18.93
C VAL A 178 13.92 -0.43 -18.28
N GLN A 179 15.19 -0.45 -18.66
CA GLN A 179 16.16 -1.33 -18.03
C GLN A 179 16.53 -0.80 -16.63
N PRO A 180 16.32 -1.57 -15.55
CA PRO A 180 16.72 -1.18 -14.21
C PRO A 180 18.22 -0.83 -14.15
N GLY A 181 18.58 0.27 -13.48
CA GLY A 181 19.98 0.71 -13.38
C GLY A 181 20.54 1.40 -14.63
N SER A 182 19.72 1.64 -15.66
CA SER A 182 20.19 2.28 -16.89
C SER A 182 20.73 3.70 -16.65
N LEU A 183 20.13 4.47 -15.74
CA LEU A 183 20.64 5.80 -15.41
C LEU A 183 21.93 5.74 -14.59
N LEU A 184 22.06 4.78 -13.67
CA LEU A 184 23.29 4.60 -12.89
C LEU A 184 24.50 4.33 -13.78
N GLY A 185 24.31 3.57 -14.85
CA GLY A 185 25.36 3.30 -15.84
C GLY A 185 25.88 4.54 -16.58
N LEU A 186 25.17 5.67 -16.51
CA LEU A 186 25.56 6.95 -17.11
C LEU A 186 26.21 7.91 -16.11
N MET A 187 26.22 7.58 -14.82
CA MET A 187 26.68 8.46 -13.76
C MET A 187 28.18 8.32 -13.52
N THR A 188 28.81 9.42 -13.10
CA THR A 188 30.17 9.38 -12.55
C THR A 188 30.15 8.87 -11.11
N VAL A 189 31.28 8.34 -10.63
CA VAL A 189 31.40 7.84 -9.25
C VAL A 189 31.05 8.90 -8.21
N GLN A 190 31.40 10.16 -8.48
CA GLN A 190 31.14 11.29 -7.59
C GLN A 190 29.66 11.73 -7.56
N SER A 191 28.88 11.37 -8.59
CA SER A 191 27.46 11.71 -8.69
C SER A 191 26.54 10.58 -8.21
N MET A 192 27.07 9.37 -7.99
CA MET A 192 26.26 8.24 -7.55
C MET A 192 25.59 8.53 -6.21
N PRO A 193 24.34 8.04 -6.01
CA PRO A 193 23.71 8.15 -4.71
C PRO A 193 24.55 7.42 -3.64
N PRO A 194 24.48 7.84 -2.38
CA PRO A 194 25.07 7.08 -1.28
C PRO A 194 24.47 5.67 -1.25
N VAL A 195 25.35 4.66 -1.16
CA VAL A 195 24.92 3.27 -1.05
C VAL A 195 24.17 3.07 0.27
N GLU A 196 22.98 2.50 0.19
CA GLU A 196 22.17 2.15 1.34
C GLU A 196 22.40 0.68 1.75
N PRO A 197 22.15 0.31 3.02
CA PRO A 197 22.21 -1.08 3.43
C PRO A 197 21.24 -1.94 2.61
N PRO A 198 21.61 -3.16 2.20
CA PRO A 198 20.71 -4.05 1.47
C PRO A 198 19.43 -4.32 2.26
N ASN A 199 18.30 -4.32 1.56
CA ASN A 199 17.02 -4.70 2.13
C ASN A 199 17.07 -6.12 2.72
N PRO A 200 16.37 -6.38 3.84
CA PRO A 200 16.34 -7.69 4.48
C PRO A 200 15.79 -8.80 3.58
N VAL A 201 16.11 -10.04 3.95
CA VAL A 201 15.53 -11.25 3.34
C VAL A 201 14.44 -11.77 4.26
N LEU A 202 13.23 -11.94 3.74
CA LEU A 202 12.07 -12.34 4.53
C LEU A 202 12.20 -13.80 5.00
N ASP A 203 12.19 -14.00 6.32
CA ASP A 203 12.28 -15.29 7.00
C ASP A 203 10.95 -15.68 7.65
N VAL A 204 10.85 -16.94 8.07
CA VAL A 204 9.69 -17.51 8.77
C VAL A 204 9.39 -16.72 10.05
N SER A 205 10.42 -16.31 10.79
CA SER A 205 10.26 -15.52 12.03
C SER A 205 9.52 -14.20 11.80
N ASP A 206 9.60 -13.66 10.59
CA ASP A 206 9.05 -12.34 10.25
C ASP A 206 7.57 -12.43 9.87
N VAL A 207 7.09 -13.64 9.59
CA VAL A 207 5.70 -13.89 9.18
C VAL A 207 4.91 -14.71 10.22
N THR A 208 5.59 -15.37 11.16
CA THR A 208 4.95 -16.14 12.22
C THR A 208 4.64 -15.26 13.42
N GLU A 209 3.38 -15.25 13.83
CA GLU A 209 2.90 -14.47 14.97
C GLU A 209 2.22 -15.35 16.01
N PRO A 210 2.22 -14.92 17.28
CA PRO A 210 1.36 -15.52 18.29
C PRO A 210 -0.13 -15.31 17.94
N PRO A 211 -1.04 -16.17 18.43
CA PRO A 211 -2.47 -15.98 18.27
C PRO A 211 -2.94 -14.62 18.79
N LEU A 212 -4.01 -14.08 18.19
CA LEU A 212 -4.57 -12.81 18.62
C LEU A 212 -5.01 -12.88 20.10
N PRO A 213 -4.75 -11.82 20.87
CA PRO A 213 -5.22 -11.75 22.25
C PRO A 213 -6.75 -11.62 22.28
N PRO A 214 -7.43 -12.15 23.31
CA PRO A 214 -8.85 -11.91 23.50
C PRO A 214 -9.16 -10.41 23.63
N VAL A 215 -10.33 -10.01 23.13
CA VAL A 215 -10.81 -8.63 23.26
C VAL A 215 -11.06 -8.32 24.73
N ALA A 216 -10.39 -7.28 25.25
CA ALA A 216 -10.50 -6.87 26.64
C ALA A 216 -11.91 -6.38 26.96
N LYS A 217 -12.46 -6.84 28.10
CA LYS A 217 -13.69 -6.27 28.65
C LYS A 217 -13.34 -4.99 29.40
N ILE A 218 -13.47 -3.85 28.75
CA ILE A 218 -13.38 -2.55 29.43
C ILE A 218 -14.71 -2.35 30.15
N ASN A 219 -14.73 -2.66 31.45
CA ASN A 219 -15.82 -2.20 32.31
C ASN A 219 -15.75 -0.66 32.36
N PRO A 220 -16.86 0.08 32.24
CA PRO A 220 -16.85 1.47 32.60
C PRO A 220 -16.39 1.55 34.06
N SER A 221 -15.36 2.36 34.33
CA SER A 221 -14.99 2.66 35.70
C SER A 221 -16.24 3.13 36.44
N ASN A 222 -16.59 2.42 37.52
CA ASN A 222 -17.49 2.95 38.53
C ASN A 222 -16.77 4.13 39.19
N ASP A 223 -16.90 5.32 38.60
CA ASP A 223 -16.64 6.57 39.29
C ASP A 223 -17.76 6.76 40.31
N ASN A 224 -17.52 6.23 41.51
CA ASN A 224 -18.30 6.56 42.68
C ASN A 224 -18.09 8.04 43.01
N GLY A 225 -19.04 8.88 42.58
CA GLY A 225 -19.51 10.03 43.33
C GLY A 225 -18.58 11.24 43.41
N SER A 226 -18.61 12.09 42.39
CA SER A 226 -18.76 13.53 42.61
C SER A 226 -19.62 14.14 41.51
N THR A 227 -20.76 14.68 41.91
CA THR A 227 -21.73 15.36 41.06
C THR A 227 -21.14 16.64 40.49
N ALA A 228 -20.47 16.53 39.34
CA ALA A 228 -20.26 17.68 38.46
C ALA A 228 -21.51 17.88 37.58
N ARG A 229 -22.10 19.07 37.71
CA ARG A 229 -23.32 19.53 37.02
C ARG A 229 -23.21 19.33 35.49
N PRO A 230 -24.30 18.99 34.79
CA PRO A 230 -24.27 18.87 33.34
C PRO A 230 -23.84 20.20 32.71
N PRO A 231 -22.99 20.19 31.67
CA PRO A 231 -22.70 21.40 30.92
C PRO A 231 -24.01 21.87 30.29
N THR A 232 -24.39 23.11 30.61
CA THR A 232 -25.47 23.82 29.91
C THR A 232 -25.14 23.86 28.42
N THR A 233 -26.08 23.38 27.61
CA THR A 233 -26.08 23.53 26.16
C THR A 233 -25.93 25.01 25.81
N ALA A 234 -24.74 25.39 25.38
CA ALA A 234 -24.53 26.67 24.71
C ALA A 234 -25.15 26.57 23.30
N PRO A 235 -25.90 27.57 22.84
CA PRO A 235 -26.41 27.57 21.48
C PRO A 235 -25.23 27.59 20.51
N ASN A 236 -25.36 26.80 19.45
CA ASN A 236 -24.38 26.57 18.41
C ASN A 236 -24.05 27.89 17.69
N GLY A 237 -23.05 28.63 18.19
CA GLY A 237 -22.56 29.88 17.63
C GLY A 237 -21.55 29.61 16.52
N GLN A 238 -21.99 28.99 15.43
CA GLN A 238 -21.17 28.84 14.23
C GLN A 238 -21.09 30.19 13.53
N SER A 239 -20.03 30.96 13.78
CA SER A 239 -19.75 32.16 12.98
C SER A 239 -19.41 31.71 11.56
N SER A 240 -20.29 32.01 10.62
CA SER A 240 -20.01 31.94 9.19
C SER A 240 -18.78 32.81 8.89
N ILE A 241 -17.62 32.17 8.75
CA ILE A 241 -16.43 32.84 8.20
C ILE A 241 -16.63 32.86 6.69
N VAL A 242 -17.22 33.93 6.17
CA VAL A 242 -17.09 34.30 4.77
C VAL A 242 -15.67 34.82 4.58
N ALA A 243 -14.73 33.91 4.33
CA ALA A 243 -13.37 34.26 3.95
C ALA A 243 -13.45 34.99 2.60
N SER A 244 -13.28 36.32 2.64
CA SER A 244 -13.30 37.19 1.48
C SER A 244 -12.12 36.85 0.56
N ILE A 245 -12.43 36.35 -0.64
CA ILE A 245 -11.50 35.93 -1.69
C ILE A 245 -10.67 37.10 -2.29
N LEU A 246 -10.88 38.34 -1.83
CA LEU A 246 -10.26 39.55 -2.41
C LEU A 246 -8.81 39.82 -1.98
N MET A 247 -8.28 39.17 -0.93
CA MET A 247 -6.91 39.44 -0.46
C MET A 247 -5.82 38.56 -1.09
N SER A 248 -6.17 37.43 -1.71
CA SER A 248 -5.18 36.53 -2.34
C SER A 248 -4.75 37.00 -3.73
N SER A 249 -5.62 37.73 -4.44
CA SER A 249 -5.36 38.20 -5.81
C SER A 249 -4.27 39.27 -5.89
N VAL A 250 -4.08 40.06 -4.82
CA VAL A 250 -3.11 41.16 -4.78
C VAL A 250 -1.68 40.65 -4.58
N ALA A 251 -1.49 39.54 -3.88
CA ALA A 251 -0.17 38.94 -3.66
C ALA A 251 0.41 38.32 -4.95
N VAL A 252 -0.44 37.72 -5.79
CA VAL A 252 -0.02 37.14 -7.07
C VAL A 252 0.36 38.22 -8.09
N LEU A 253 -0.34 39.36 -8.10
CA LEU A 253 -0.02 40.48 -8.99
C LEU A 253 1.29 41.19 -8.61
N LEU A 254 1.64 41.28 -7.33
CA LEU A 254 2.92 41.87 -6.89
C LEU A 254 4.12 40.98 -7.19
N ALA A 255 3.97 39.66 -7.18
CA ALA A 255 5.04 38.74 -7.55
C ALA A 255 5.37 38.79 -9.06
N ILE A 256 4.39 39.04 -9.92
CA ILE A 256 4.59 39.14 -11.37
C ILE A 256 5.33 40.43 -11.76
N PHE A 257 5.13 41.53 -11.02
CA PHE A 257 5.86 42.79 -11.24
C PHE A 257 7.31 42.78 -10.73
N MET A 258 7.71 41.80 -9.90
CA MET A 258 9.10 41.65 -9.43
C MET A 258 9.93 40.69 -10.32
N VAL A 259 9.30 40.06 -11.32
CA VAL A 259 9.96 39.11 -12.24
C VAL A 259 10.01 39.66 -13.69
N TYR A 260 9.69 40.94 -13.88
CA TYR A 260 9.90 41.69 -15.12
C TYR A 260 10.74 42.93 -14.90
#